data_AF-A0A523LKW7-F1
#
_entry.id   AF-A0A523LKW7-F1
#
_cell.length_a   1.000
_cell.length_b   1.000
_cell.length_c   1.000
_cell.angle_alpha   90.00
_cell.angle_beta   90.00
_cell.angle_gamma   90.00
#
_symmetry.space_group_name_H-M   'P 1'
#
loop_
_entity.id
_entity.type
_entity.pdbx_description
1 polymer ?
#
loop_
_entity_poly.entity_id
_entity_poly.type
_entity_poly.pdbx_seq_one_letter_code
_entity_poly.pdbx_strand_id
1 'polypeptide(L)'
;MKTLRLNFCFSGLLLLWACAKELPPVSVAEFVKNPRLLEAAMVRCGQNRSETKYLAECINARDAINRLEVSVERARRADLEAQSERKRLALRRTQEAAAEARRRTAEAQQRREEAAYLGVFDGEAPDGSGLAEGPGSATNAASDNAPGVQITPPEPESVENPAKDVEPDTGVGSDIESIREELKRRQENPQ
;
A
#
# COMPACT_ATOMS: atom_id res chain seq x y z
N MET A 1 -13.64 76.92 -39.14
CA MET A 1 -13.54 75.44 -39.22
C MET A 1 -12.10 74.90 -39.02
N LYS A 2 -11.23 75.53 -38.21
CA LYS A 2 -9.84 75.05 -37.98
C LYS A 2 -9.59 74.48 -36.57
N THR A 3 -10.51 74.66 -35.63
CA THR A 3 -10.37 74.25 -34.21
C THR A 3 -10.80 72.80 -33.94
N LEU A 4 -11.66 72.21 -34.78
CA LEU A 4 -12.12 70.82 -34.57
C LEU A 4 -11.05 69.75 -34.81
N ARG A 5 -10.07 70.01 -35.71
CA ARG A 5 -9.01 69.02 -36.01
C ARG A 5 -7.93 68.94 -34.93
N LEU A 6 -7.75 70.00 -34.13
CA LEU A 6 -6.76 70.03 -33.06
C LEU A 6 -7.22 69.24 -31.82
N ASN A 7 -8.52 69.21 -31.55
CA ASN A 7 -9.09 68.49 -30.40
C ASN A 7 -9.06 66.96 -30.55
N PHE A 8 -9.09 66.43 -31.78
CA PHE A 8 -9.07 64.99 -32.00
C PHE A 8 -7.71 64.35 -31.67
N CYS A 9 -6.60 65.06 -31.91
CA CYS A 9 -5.24 64.57 -31.61
C CYS A 9 -4.97 64.43 -30.11
N PHE A 10 -5.54 65.29 -29.26
CA PHE A 10 -5.33 65.20 -27.80
C PHE A 10 -6.07 64.02 -27.17
N SER A 11 -7.21 63.61 -27.73
CA SER A 11 -7.97 62.45 -27.21
C SER A 11 -7.26 61.10 -27.42
N GLY A 12 -6.48 60.96 -28.49
CA GLY A 12 -5.69 59.75 -28.77
C GLY A 12 -4.48 59.57 -27.84
N LEU A 13 -3.83 60.66 -27.42
CA LEU A 13 -2.66 60.60 -26.53
C LEU A 13 -3.02 60.21 -25.08
N LEU A 14 -4.21 60.55 -24.60
CA LEU A 14 -4.64 60.22 -23.23
C LEU A 14 -4.91 58.71 -23.02
N LEU A 15 -5.34 58.00 -24.07
CA LEU A 15 -5.56 56.54 -24.02
C LEU A 15 -4.24 55.75 -23.97
N LEU A 16 -3.15 56.30 -24.52
CA LEU A 16 -1.82 55.66 -24.50
C LEU A 16 -1.18 55.71 -23.12
N TRP A 17 -1.47 56.74 -22.31
CA TRP A 17 -0.91 56.87 -20.96
C TRP A 17 -1.61 55.96 -19.92
N ALA A 18 -2.83 55.52 -20.18
CA ALA A 18 -3.58 54.64 -19.29
C ALA A 18 -3.08 53.17 -19.32
N CYS A 19 -2.27 52.79 -20.31
CA CYS A 19 -1.70 51.44 -20.44
C CYS A 19 -0.24 51.36 -19.98
N ALA A 20 0.34 52.44 -19.46
CA ALA A 20 1.76 52.49 -19.06
C ALA A 20 2.01 52.04 -17.62
N LYS A 21 0.99 51.58 -16.88
CA LYS A 21 1.20 50.94 -15.58
C LYS A 21 1.67 49.51 -15.82
N GLU A 22 2.97 49.27 -15.63
CA GLU A 22 3.51 47.92 -15.52
C GLU A 22 2.65 47.14 -14.52
N LEU A 23 2.02 46.06 -15.02
CA LEU A 23 1.26 45.18 -14.17
C LEU A 23 2.20 44.63 -13.08
N PRO A 24 1.74 44.56 -11.82
CA PRO A 24 2.56 43.98 -10.77
C PRO A 24 2.88 42.52 -11.15
N PRO A 25 4.10 42.05 -10.85
CA PRO A 25 4.50 40.69 -11.18
C PRO A 25 3.59 39.69 -10.46
N VAL A 26 3.20 38.65 -11.19
CA VAL A 26 2.33 37.60 -10.65
C VAL A 26 2.99 36.93 -9.43
N SER A 27 2.22 36.78 -8.36
CA SER A 27 2.71 36.20 -7.10
C SER A 27 2.79 34.67 -7.16
N VAL A 28 3.65 34.08 -6.32
CA VAL A 28 3.77 32.60 -6.18
C VAL A 28 2.41 31.96 -5.84
N ALA A 29 1.63 32.59 -4.96
CA ALA A 29 0.33 32.07 -4.54
C ALA A 29 -0.67 32.00 -5.71
N GLU A 30 -0.58 32.94 -6.65
CA GLU A 30 -1.44 32.97 -7.82
C GLU A 30 -1.07 31.85 -8.81
N PHE A 31 0.24 31.62 -9.02
CA PHE A 31 0.72 30.51 -9.83
C PHE A 31 0.33 29.14 -9.26
N VAL A 32 0.37 28.98 -7.94
CA VAL A 32 -0.08 27.73 -7.28
C VAL A 32 -1.58 27.49 -7.47
N LYS A 33 -2.40 28.54 -7.47
CA LYS A 33 -3.85 28.43 -7.67
C LYS A 33 -4.23 28.14 -9.13
N ASN A 34 -3.46 28.67 -10.08
CA ASN A 34 -3.79 28.63 -11.51
C ASN A 34 -2.69 27.90 -12.31
N PRO A 35 -2.78 26.56 -12.48
CA PRO A 35 -1.73 25.78 -13.15
C PRO A 35 -1.51 26.19 -14.60
N ARG A 36 -2.57 26.59 -15.32
CA ARG A 36 -2.45 27.08 -16.70
C ARG A 36 -1.60 28.35 -16.81
N LEU A 37 -1.69 29.25 -15.83
CA LEU A 37 -0.85 30.46 -15.79
C LEU A 37 0.60 30.11 -15.48
N LEU A 38 0.82 29.15 -14.58
CA LEU A 38 2.15 28.66 -14.25
C LEU A 38 2.83 28.01 -15.46
N GLU A 39 2.13 27.14 -16.18
CA GLU A 39 2.64 26.50 -17.41
C GLU A 39 3.01 27.54 -18.47
N ALA A 40 2.11 28.50 -18.74
CA ALA A 40 2.36 29.56 -19.70
C ALA A 40 3.58 30.43 -19.31
N ALA A 41 3.69 30.80 -18.03
CA ALA A 41 4.83 31.54 -17.51
C ALA A 41 6.13 30.75 -17.64
N MET A 42 6.12 29.46 -17.33
CA MET A 42 7.28 28.59 -17.43
C MET A 42 7.77 28.41 -18.87
N VAL A 43 6.85 28.29 -19.84
CA VAL A 43 7.21 28.27 -21.27
C VAL A 43 7.89 29.58 -21.66
N ARG A 44 7.33 30.73 -21.25
CA ARG A 44 7.92 32.05 -21.55
C ARG A 44 9.30 32.23 -20.90
N CYS A 45 9.46 31.82 -19.65
CA CYS A 45 10.73 31.84 -18.93
C CYS A 45 11.75 30.83 -19.48
N GLY A 46 11.30 29.82 -20.23
CA GLY A 46 12.15 28.82 -20.88
C GLY A 46 12.77 29.31 -22.19
N GLN A 47 12.08 30.18 -22.94
CA GLN A 47 12.53 30.66 -24.25
C GLN A 47 13.90 31.34 -24.20
N ASN A 48 14.08 32.32 -23.30
CA ASN A 48 15.35 33.03 -23.09
C ASN A 48 15.78 32.95 -21.62
N ARG A 49 16.34 31.79 -21.21
CA ARG A 49 16.67 31.55 -19.80
C ARG A 49 17.72 32.52 -19.24
N SER A 50 18.67 32.97 -20.04
CA SER A 50 19.74 33.90 -19.62
C SER A 50 19.18 35.27 -19.21
N GLU A 51 18.24 35.80 -19.99
CA GLU A 51 17.61 37.10 -19.76
C GLU A 51 16.54 37.03 -18.66
N THR A 52 15.77 35.94 -18.65
CA THR A 52 14.62 35.77 -17.74
C THR A 52 14.99 35.17 -16.39
N LYS A 53 16.26 34.84 -16.15
CA LYS A 53 16.73 34.19 -14.92
C LYS A 53 16.30 34.96 -13.66
N TYR A 54 16.46 36.28 -13.69
CA TYR A 54 16.23 37.16 -12.55
C TYR A 54 14.90 37.94 -12.61
N LEU A 55 14.05 37.65 -13.60
CA LEU A 55 12.72 38.23 -13.64
C LEU A 55 11.89 37.71 -12.47
N ALA A 56 11.27 38.61 -11.72
CA ALA A 56 10.46 38.27 -10.53
C ALA A 56 9.38 37.23 -10.86
N GLU A 57 8.71 37.35 -12.00
CA GLU A 57 7.70 36.39 -12.45
C GLU A 57 8.28 34.98 -12.67
N CYS A 58 9.48 34.87 -13.22
CA CYS A 58 10.15 33.60 -13.48
C CYS A 58 10.72 32.95 -12.22
N ILE A 59 11.15 33.76 -11.24
CA ILE A 59 11.52 33.27 -9.91
C ILE A 59 10.26 32.75 -9.21
N ASN A 60 9.19 33.53 -9.20
CA ASN A 60 7.93 33.15 -8.57
C ASN A 60 7.31 31.89 -9.16
N ALA A 61 7.38 31.73 -10.50
CA ALA A 61 6.92 30.52 -11.18
C ALA A 61 7.72 29.27 -10.78
N ARG A 62 9.05 29.37 -10.71
CA ARG A 62 9.91 28.25 -10.27
C ARG A 62 9.65 27.90 -8.80
N ASP A 63 9.48 28.90 -7.95
CA ASP A 63 9.13 28.68 -6.54
C ASP A 63 7.74 28.04 -6.39
N ALA A 64 6.78 28.38 -7.26
CA ALA A 64 5.47 27.74 -7.29
C ALA A 64 5.57 26.24 -7.63
N ILE A 65 6.40 25.87 -8.60
CA ILE A 65 6.68 24.45 -8.93
C ILE A 65 7.27 23.73 -7.73
N ASN A 66 8.33 24.29 -7.13
CA ASN A 66 8.97 23.67 -5.97
C ASN A 66 7.97 23.41 -4.83
N ARG A 67 7.03 24.34 -4.60
CA ARG A 67 5.97 24.17 -3.59
C ARG A 67 4.96 23.08 -3.98
N LEU A 68 4.58 23.02 -5.26
CA LEU A 68 3.66 22.00 -5.77
C LEU A 68 4.28 20.60 -5.71
N GLU A 69 5.54 20.45 -6.09
CA GLU A 69 6.27 19.18 -6.00
C GLU A 69 6.30 18.68 -4.56
N VAL A 70 6.63 19.57 -3.61
CA VAL A 70 6.61 19.24 -2.18
C VAL A 70 5.21 18.85 -1.71
N SER A 71 4.15 19.50 -2.18
CA SER A 71 2.78 19.13 -1.79
C SER A 71 2.34 17.80 -2.40
N VAL A 72 2.71 17.54 -3.65
CA VAL A 72 2.43 16.27 -4.35
C VAL A 72 3.13 15.12 -3.65
N GLU A 73 4.41 15.27 -3.29
CA GLU A 73 5.15 14.24 -2.56
C GLU A 73 4.57 13.98 -1.17
N ARG A 74 4.11 15.01 -0.47
CA ARG A 74 3.38 14.84 0.80
C ARG A 74 2.08 14.08 0.63
N ALA A 75 1.27 14.43 -0.37
CA ALA A 75 0.02 13.75 -0.67
C ALA A 75 0.27 12.26 -1.00
N ARG A 76 1.27 11.99 -1.84
CA ARG A 76 1.68 10.63 -2.20
C ARG A 76 2.07 9.79 -0.98
N ARG A 77 2.84 10.36 -0.05
CA ARG A 77 3.20 9.67 1.21
C ARG A 77 1.98 9.37 2.07
N ALA A 78 1.09 10.34 2.24
CA ALA A 78 -0.14 10.17 3.00
C ALA A 78 -1.04 9.08 2.41
N ASP A 79 -1.15 9.00 1.08
CA ASP A 79 -1.93 7.95 0.40
C ASP A 79 -1.33 6.56 0.63
N LEU A 80 -0.01 6.43 0.56
CA LEU A 80 0.68 5.15 0.81
C LEU A 80 0.54 4.72 2.28
N GLU A 81 0.63 5.66 3.22
CA GLU A 81 0.38 5.41 4.64
C GLU A 81 -1.06 4.95 4.87
N ALA A 82 -2.05 5.64 4.31
CA ALA A 82 -3.46 5.24 4.42
C ALA A 82 -3.72 3.85 3.81
N GLN A 83 -3.09 3.52 2.69
CA GLN A 83 -3.18 2.18 2.10
C GLN A 83 -2.54 1.12 2.99
N SER A 84 -1.38 1.41 3.57
CA SER A 84 -0.68 0.52 4.52
C SER A 84 -1.54 0.26 5.75
N GLU A 85 -2.15 1.29 6.32
CA GLU A 85 -3.06 1.16 7.47
C GLU A 85 -4.29 0.31 7.13
N ARG A 86 -4.93 0.55 5.98
CA ARG A 86 -6.07 -0.26 5.53
C ARG A 86 -5.70 -1.74 5.41
N LYS A 87 -4.52 -2.05 4.83
CA LYS A 87 -4.02 -3.42 4.71
C LYS A 87 -3.74 -4.05 6.07
N ARG A 88 -3.11 -3.32 6.99
CA ARG A 88 -2.84 -3.79 8.37
C ARG A 88 -4.13 -4.09 9.12
N LEU A 89 -5.13 -3.22 9.01
CA LEU A 89 -6.43 -3.42 9.64
C LEU A 89 -7.17 -4.64 9.03
N ALA A 90 -7.13 -4.80 7.71
CA ALA A 90 -7.70 -5.97 7.04
C ALA A 90 -7.04 -7.27 7.55
N LEU A 91 -5.72 -7.30 7.63
CA LEU A 91 -4.98 -8.46 8.16
C LEU A 91 -5.38 -8.78 9.60
N ARG A 92 -5.42 -7.78 10.49
CA ARG A 92 -5.86 -7.99 11.89
C ARG A 92 -7.25 -8.61 11.95
N ARG A 93 -8.22 -8.08 11.21
CA ARG A 93 -9.59 -8.61 11.15
C ARG A 93 -9.62 -10.06 10.67
N THR A 94 -8.84 -10.40 9.64
CA THR A 94 -8.79 -11.79 9.14
C THR A 94 -8.17 -12.74 10.16
N GLN A 95 -7.13 -12.30 10.89
CA GLN A 95 -6.49 -13.10 11.92
C GLN A 95 -7.40 -13.31 13.12
N GLU A 96 -8.10 -12.26 13.57
CA GLU A 96 -9.09 -12.33 14.64
C GLU A 96 -10.23 -13.29 14.27
N ALA A 97 -10.80 -13.17 13.07
CA ALA A 97 -11.85 -14.06 12.59
C ALA A 97 -11.37 -15.52 12.48
N ALA A 98 -10.15 -15.76 12.01
CA ALA A 98 -9.57 -17.10 11.94
C ALA A 98 -9.32 -17.69 13.34
N ALA A 99 -8.84 -16.88 14.29
CA ALA A 99 -8.63 -17.30 15.67
C ALA A 99 -9.95 -17.64 16.36
N GLU A 100 -10.99 -16.82 16.15
CA GLU A 100 -12.32 -17.08 16.68
C GLU A 100 -12.94 -18.35 16.07
N ALA A 101 -12.80 -18.55 14.76
CA ALA A 101 -13.26 -19.78 14.10
C ALA A 101 -12.61 -21.02 14.72
N ARG A 102 -11.30 -20.99 14.98
CA ARG A 102 -10.57 -22.09 15.65
C ARG A 102 -11.07 -22.35 17.07
N ARG A 103 -11.37 -21.29 17.83
CA ARG A 103 -11.95 -21.42 19.18
C ARG A 103 -13.31 -22.10 19.12
N ARG A 104 -14.20 -21.64 18.23
CA ARG A 104 -15.54 -22.21 18.06
C ARG A 104 -15.49 -23.68 17.64
N THR A 105 -14.55 -24.07 16.77
CA THR A 105 -14.40 -25.48 16.37
C THR A 105 -13.89 -26.34 17.54
N ALA A 106 -12.94 -25.84 18.32
CA ALA A 106 -12.41 -26.57 19.48
C ALA A 106 -13.50 -26.75 20.56
N GLU A 107 -14.26 -25.70 20.88
CA GLU A 107 -15.39 -25.77 21.82
C GLU A 107 -16.52 -26.69 21.33
N ALA A 108 -16.75 -26.76 20.02
CA ALA A 108 -17.70 -27.70 19.44
C ALA A 108 -17.21 -29.15 19.52
N GLN A 109 -15.90 -29.39 19.37
CA GLN A 109 -15.29 -30.71 19.55
C GLN A 109 -15.37 -31.15 21.01
N GLN A 110 -14.98 -30.29 21.95
CA GLN A 110 -15.08 -30.57 23.39
C GLN A 110 -16.50 -30.95 23.79
N ARG A 111 -17.51 -30.19 23.35
CA ARG A 111 -18.92 -30.53 23.63
C ARG A 111 -19.35 -31.88 23.05
N ARG A 112 -18.82 -32.28 21.90
CA ARG A 112 -19.10 -33.61 21.31
C ARG A 112 -18.43 -34.72 22.11
N GLU A 113 -17.19 -34.50 22.54
CA GLU A 113 -16.44 -35.43 23.38
C GLU A 113 -17.10 -35.60 24.76
N GLU A 114 -17.51 -34.50 25.40
CA GLU A 114 -18.26 -34.52 26.67
C GLU A 114 -19.59 -35.27 26.53
N ALA A 115 -20.35 -35.01 25.46
CA ALA A 115 -21.60 -35.73 25.18
C ALA A 115 -21.37 -37.22 24.90
N ALA A 116 -20.31 -37.56 24.17
CA ALA A 116 -19.92 -38.96 23.92
C ALA A 116 -19.50 -39.66 25.22
N TYR A 117 -18.72 -38.98 26.07
CA TYR A 117 -18.30 -39.51 27.38
C TYR A 117 -19.50 -39.77 28.30
N LEU A 118 -20.44 -38.83 28.40
CA LEU A 118 -21.66 -39.01 29.20
C LEU A 118 -22.57 -40.11 28.64
N GLY A 119 -22.72 -40.20 27.32
CA GLY A 119 -23.53 -41.24 26.67
C GLY A 119 -23.01 -42.67 26.87
N VAL A 120 -21.73 -42.85 27.19
CA VAL A 120 -21.16 -44.16 27.58
C VAL A 120 -21.66 -44.59 28.97
N PHE A 121 -21.91 -43.67 29.89
CA PHE A 121 -22.39 -43.98 31.24
C PHE A 121 -23.90 -44.27 31.29
N ASP A 122 -24.69 -43.73 30.36
CA ASP A 122 -26.14 -43.99 30.28
C ASP A 122 -26.49 -45.39 29.73
N GLY A 123 -25.50 -46.15 29.24
CA GLY A 123 -25.67 -47.50 28.69
C GLY A 123 -25.43 -48.66 29.66
N GLU A 124 -24.93 -48.38 30.87
CA GLU A 124 -24.56 -49.43 31.84
C GLU A 124 -25.35 -49.23 33.14
N ALA A 125 -26.64 -49.54 33.09
CA ALA A 125 -27.34 -49.94 34.29
C ALA A 125 -26.63 -51.20 34.82
N PRO A 126 -26.14 -51.23 36.08
CA PRO A 126 -25.57 -52.45 36.62
C PRO A 126 -26.70 -53.49 36.72
N ASP A 127 -26.68 -54.45 35.80
CA ASP A 127 -27.44 -55.68 35.94
C ASP A 127 -26.95 -56.36 37.22
N GLY A 128 -27.72 -56.18 38.29
CA GLY A 128 -27.47 -56.81 39.57
C GLY A 128 -27.65 -58.31 39.46
N SER A 129 -26.59 -59.05 39.09
CA SER A 129 -26.48 -60.48 39.39
C SER A 129 -25.05 -61.02 39.22
N GLY A 130 -24.49 -61.59 40.30
CA GLY A 130 -23.57 -62.72 40.19
C GLY A 130 -22.16 -62.52 40.74
N LEU A 131 -21.93 -63.09 41.94
CA LEU A 131 -20.62 -63.43 42.51
C LEU A 131 -19.78 -64.30 41.55
N ALA A 132 -18.46 -64.07 41.48
CA ALA A 132 -17.44 -65.14 41.49
C ALA A 132 -16.00 -64.56 41.51
N GLU A 133 -15.21 -65.07 42.45
CA GLU A 133 -13.74 -64.92 42.54
C GLU A 133 -13.03 -65.53 41.31
N GLY A 134 -11.80 -65.04 41.04
CA GLY A 134 -10.97 -65.38 39.88
C GLY A 134 -10.47 -66.84 39.79
N PRO A 135 -9.63 -67.16 38.79
CA PRO A 135 -8.19 -66.94 38.94
C PRO A 135 -7.45 -66.52 37.64
N GLY A 136 -6.23 -65.99 37.79
CA GLY A 136 -5.48 -65.33 36.73
C GLY A 136 -4.72 -66.21 35.75
N SER A 137 -3.93 -65.58 34.88
CA SER A 137 -2.70 -66.14 34.28
C SER A 137 -1.91 -65.04 33.57
N ALA A 138 -0.58 -65.19 33.63
CA ALA A 138 0.46 -64.25 33.28
C ALA A 138 0.68 -64.03 31.77
N THR A 139 1.72 -63.24 31.45
CA THR A 139 2.41 -62.95 30.16
C THR A 139 2.11 -61.53 29.64
N ASN A 140 3.04 -60.61 29.35
CA ASN A 140 4.49 -60.63 29.18
C ASN A 140 5.10 -59.31 29.68
N ALA A 141 6.15 -59.40 30.48
CA ALA A 141 7.12 -58.33 30.67
C ALA A 141 8.31 -58.60 29.74
N ALA A 142 8.40 -57.88 28.63
CA ALA A 142 9.62 -57.77 27.82
C ALA A 142 9.54 -56.58 26.85
N SER A 143 10.66 -55.88 26.76
CA SER A 143 11.06 -54.87 25.77
C SER A 143 10.31 -53.53 25.80
N ASP A 144 10.95 -52.45 26.23
CA ASP A 144 12.09 -51.74 25.62
C ASP A 144 11.58 -50.52 24.85
N ASN A 145 12.32 -49.42 25.07
CA ASN A 145 12.39 -48.23 24.24
C ASN A 145 11.25 -47.21 24.39
N ALA A 146 11.58 -46.16 25.15
CA ALA A 146 11.08 -44.82 24.88
C ALA A 146 11.22 -44.50 23.37
N PRO A 147 10.17 -44.03 22.69
CA PRO A 147 10.36 -43.28 21.47
C PRO A 147 10.68 -41.85 21.91
N GLY A 148 11.98 -41.51 21.83
CA GLY A 148 12.36 -40.11 21.68
C GLY A 148 11.58 -39.56 20.49
N VAL A 149 10.68 -38.61 20.76
CA VAL A 149 10.05 -37.81 19.71
C VAL A 149 11.19 -37.01 19.08
N GLN A 150 11.73 -37.54 17.99
CA GLN A 150 12.52 -36.76 17.05
C GLN A 150 11.58 -35.66 16.53
N ILE A 151 11.84 -34.43 16.96
CA ILE A 151 11.32 -33.26 16.27
C ILE A 151 12.12 -33.19 14.97
N THR A 152 11.69 -33.92 13.95
CA THR A 152 12.04 -33.58 12.57
C THR A 152 11.41 -32.21 12.29
N PRO A 153 12.20 -31.19 11.89
CA PRO A 153 11.64 -29.97 11.33
C PRO A 153 10.74 -30.36 10.16
N PRO A 154 9.51 -29.81 10.03
CA PRO A 154 8.72 -30.08 8.85
C PRO A 154 9.49 -29.57 7.63
N GLU A 155 9.88 -30.51 6.78
CA GLU A 155 10.23 -30.24 5.39
C GLU A 155 9.05 -29.49 4.76
N PRO A 156 9.30 -28.46 3.91
CA PRO A 156 8.22 -27.66 3.35
C PRO A 156 7.38 -28.54 2.42
N GLU A 157 6.27 -29.06 2.93
CA GLU A 157 5.20 -29.57 2.10
C GLU A 157 4.75 -28.41 1.20
N SER A 158 4.98 -28.61 -0.08
CA SER A 158 4.48 -27.81 -1.17
C SER A 158 2.98 -27.62 -0.99
N VAL A 159 2.61 -26.42 -0.55
CA VAL A 159 1.24 -25.94 -0.62
C VAL A 159 0.85 -25.92 -2.08
N GLU A 160 0.08 -26.94 -2.47
CA GLU A 160 -0.66 -26.94 -3.72
C GLU A 160 -1.69 -25.81 -3.61
N ASN A 161 -1.39 -24.70 -4.28
CA ASN A 161 -2.26 -23.54 -4.36
C ASN A 161 -3.61 -23.95 -4.98
N PRO A 162 -4.76 -23.62 -4.39
CA PRO A 162 -5.99 -23.54 -5.16
C PRO A 162 -5.92 -22.28 -6.03
N ALA A 163 -5.19 -22.38 -7.14
CA ALA A 163 -5.27 -21.44 -8.24
C ALA A 163 -6.64 -21.60 -8.90
N LYS A 164 -7.58 -20.73 -8.51
CA LYS A 164 -8.77 -20.43 -9.29
C LYS A 164 -8.57 -19.04 -9.87
N ASP A 165 -8.09 -19.04 -11.11
CA ASP A 165 -8.25 -18.03 -12.16
C ASP A 165 -8.24 -16.56 -11.72
N VAL A 166 -7.04 -16.04 -11.46
CA VAL A 166 -6.69 -14.67 -11.81
C VAL A 166 -5.40 -14.77 -12.60
N GLU A 167 -5.47 -14.48 -13.90
CA GLU A 167 -4.29 -14.41 -14.76
C GLU A 167 -3.24 -13.51 -14.10
N PRO A 168 -2.02 -14.01 -13.81
CA PRO A 168 -0.94 -13.14 -13.40
C PRO A 168 -0.53 -12.31 -14.61
N ASP A 169 -0.66 -11.00 -14.49
CA ASP A 169 0.01 -10.05 -15.37
C ASP A 169 1.51 -10.39 -15.36
N THR A 170 2.00 -10.95 -16.47
CA THR A 170 3.34 -11.51 -16.63
C THR A 170 4.44 -10.43 -16.69
N GLY A 171 4.10 -9.15 -16.50
CA GLY A 171 5.05 -8.04 -16.54
C GLY A 171 6.07 -8.02 -15.40
N VAL A 172 5.71 -8.44 -14.19
CA VAL A 172 6.56 -8.21 -12.99
C VAL A 172 7.77 -9.16 -12.92
N GLY A 173 7.66 -10.37 -13.48
CA GLY A 173 8.78 -11.33 -13.51
C GLY A 173 9.89 -10.92 -14.49
N SER A 174 9.53 -10.30 -15.62
CA SER A 174 10.51 -9.83 -16.60
C SER A 174 11.34 -8.64 -16.10
N ASP A 175 10.73 -7.83 -15.23
CA ASP A 175 11.32 -6.59 -14.73
C ASP A 175 12.43 -6.87 -13.70
N ILE A 176 12.25 -7.87 -12.85
CA ILE A 176 13.26 -8.29 -11.86
C ILE A 176 14.51 -8.85 -12.55
N GLU A 177 14.33 -9.64 -13.61
CA GLU A 177 15.45 -10.26 -14.32
C GLU A 177 16.21 -9.23 -15.18
N SER A 178 15.49 -8.28 -15.78
CA SER A 178 16.07 -7.10 -16.46
C SER A 178 16.93 -6.24 -15.51
N ILE A 179 16.44 -5.97 -14.29
CA ILE A 179 17.19 -5.23 -13.28
C ILE A 179 18.44 -5.99 -12.84
N ARG A 180 18.35 -7.32 -12.70
CA ARG A 180 19.50 -8.17 -12.33
C ARG A 180 20.58 -8.16 -13.41
N GLU A 181 20.21 -8.24 -14.69
CA GLU A 181 21.16 -8.16 -15.81
C GLU A 181 21.86 -6.79 -15.91
N GLU A 182 21.13 -5.70 -15.72
CA GLU A 182 21.69 -4.34 -15.78
C GLU A 182 22.67 -4.07 -14.63
N LEU A 183 22.39 -4.58 -13.42
CA LEU A 183 23.32 -4.50 -12.28
C LEU A 183 24.60 -5.31 -12.53
N LYS A 184 24.47 -6.50 -13.12
CA LYS A 184 25.61 -7.35 -13.46
C LYS A 184 26.51 -6.70 -14.51
N ARG A 185 25.91 -6.10 -15.55
CA ARG A 185 26.65 -5.36 -16.60
C ARG A 185 27.47 -4.20 -16.04
N ARG A 186 26.96 -3.49 -15.03
CA ARG A 186 27.67 -2.38 -14.35
C ARG A 186 28.82 -2.85 -13.46
N GLN A 187 28.71 -4.04 -12.87
CA GLN A 187 29.80 -4.64 -12.10
C GLN A 187 30.94 -5.16 -12.98
N GLU A 188 30.62 -5.69 -14.16
CA GLU A 188 31.63 -6.25 -15.08
C GLU A 188 32.38 -5.19 -15.88
N ASN A 189 31.85 -3.96 -15.97
CA ASN A 189 32.53 -2.84 -16.65
C ASN A 189 32.50 -1.55 -15.81
N PRO A 190 33.31 -1.47 -14.74
CA PRO A 190 33.46 -0.25 -13.95
C PRO A 190 34.31 0.72 -14.77
N GLN A 191 33.66 1.64 -15.48
CA GLN A 191 34.31 2.85 -15.97
C GLN A 191 34.61 3.81 -14.82
#